data_AF-A0A8S2GH56-F1
#
_entry.id   AF-A0A8S2GH56-F1
#
_cell.length_a   1.000
_cell.length_b   1.000
_cell.length_c   1.000
_cell.angle_alpha   90.00
_cell.angle_beta   90.00
_cell.angle_gamma   90.00
#
_symmetry.space_group_name_H-M   'P 1'
#
loop_
_entity.id
_entity.type
_entity.pdbx_description
1 polymer ?
#
loop_
_entity_poly.entity_id
_entity_poly.type
_entity_poly.pdbx_seq_one_letter_code
_entity_poly.pdbx_strand_id
1 'polypeptide(L)'
;MSLIKNLEDYTIIWLDSDILTNYETKQRLRCIINYIKLFDNCDECLRYINTLEKDEKIFFLVSGHFCQSIVPTVHDLEQILFIYIFCNAPLLYDEWSKKYSKILGRLFTDQNSLYLKLIDDVKISNLSTITIFEEKSLKSLTKENGLFMWFQLLTMTLVQMSTTQDSKQDLIKICREYYEDNDIELIKIDEFERDYDKTKKQAIWWYTRDSFLYRLLNKALRTDNIDIIFKYRFFISDLHQQLYELHEN
;
A
#
# COMPACT_ATOMS: atom_id res chain seq x y z
N MET A 1 -4.36 16.46 -15.36
CA MET A 1 -4.31 16.19 -13.91
C MET A 1 -3.77 14.77 -13.79
N SER A 2 -2.48 14.63 -13.48
CA SER A 2 -1.81 13.33 -13.40
C SER A 2 -2.53 12.49 -12.35
N LEU A 3 -3.20 11.40 -12.75
CA LEU A 3 -3.63 10.37 -11.83
C LEU A 3 -2.35 9.85 -11.17
N ILE A 4 -2.11 10.24 -9.92
CA ILE A 4 -1.07 9.60 -9.12
C ILE A 4 -1.54 8.15 -8.93
N LYS A 5 -0.92 7.24 -9.71
CA LYS A 5 -1.14 5.79 -9.62
C LYS A 5 -0.83 5.36 -8.17
N ASN A 6 -1.64 4.44 -7.62
CA ASN A 6 -1.42 3.93 -6.27
C ASN A 6 -0.01 3.33 -6.17
N LEU A 7 0.80 3.85 -5.23
CA LEU A 7 2.15 3.35 -4.95
C LEU A 7 2.19 2.51 -3.65
N GLU A 8 1.04 2.26 -3.02
CA GLU A 8 0.90 1.40 -1.84
C GLU A 8 0.35 0.02 -2.21
N ASP A 9 0.52 -0.95 -1.31
CA ASP A 9 0.08 -2.34 -1.54
C ASP A 9 -1.42 -2.56 -1.38
N TYR A 10 -2.02 -1.75 -0.51
CA TYR A 10 -3.42 -1.86 -0.17
C TYR A 10 -4.07 -0.50 -0.32
N THR A 11 -5.34 -0.52 -0.71
CA THR A 11 -6.20 0.65 -0.76
C THR A 11 -7.34 0.46 0.22
N ILE A 12 -7.59 1.47 1.05
CA ILE A 12 -8.90 1.61 1.70
C ILE A 12 -9.79 2.45 0.79
N ILE A 13 -10.97 1.93 0.47
CA ILE A 13 -12.04 2.71 -0.15
C ILE A 13 -13.17 2.79 0.87
N TRP A 14 -13.55 4.00 1.26
CA TRP A 14 -14.68 4.21 2.18
C TRP A 14 -15.80 4.99 1.49
N LEU A 15 -16.96 4.35 1.36
CA LEU A 15 -18.20 4.98 0.92
C LEU A 15 -19.12 5.30 2.11
N ASP A 16 -19.28 6.58 2.41
CA ASP A 16 -20.11 7.07 3.52
C ASP A 16 -20.50 8.53 3.28
N SER A 17 -21.75 8.89 3.61
CA SER A 17 -22.28 10.24 3.40
C SER A 17 -21.66 11.28 4.32
N ASP A 18 -21.17 10.88 5.50
CA ASP A 18 -20.80 11.82 6.57
C ASP A 18 -19.27 11.99 6.73
N ILE A 19 -18.47 11.26 5.94
CA ILE A 19 -17.05 11.02 6.24
C ILE A 19 -16.09 12.05 5.70
N LEU A 20 -16.46 12.79 4.66
CA LEU A 20 -15.58 13.79 4.06
C LEU A 20 -15.11 14.87 5.05
N THR A 21 -15.75 14.97 6.22
CA THR A 21 -15.45 15.97 7.25
C THR A 21 -14.60 15.45 8.43
N ASN A 22 -14.37 14.14 8.57
CA ASN A 22 -13.74 13.59 9.77
C ASN A 22 -12.21 13.35 9.59
N TYR A 23 -11.43 14.41 9.80
CA TYR A 23 -9.96 14.38 9.73
C TYR A 23 -9.32 13.30 10.62
N GLU A 24 -9.81 13.16 11.86
CA GLU A 24 -9.26 12.19 12.82
C GLU A 24 -9.43 10.75 12.32
N THR A 25 -10.59 10.43 11.75
CA THR A 25 -10.90 9.14 11.17
C THR A 25 -9.96 8.82 10.01
N LYS A 26 -9.72 9.78 9.11
CA LYS A 26 -8.75 9.63 8.01
C LYS A 26 -7.34 9.35 8.54
N GLN A 27 -6.89 10.06 9.58
CA GLN A 27 -5.56 9.87 10.15
C GLN A 27 -5.41 8.51 10.85
N ARG A 28 -6.42 8.05 11.61
CA ARG A 28 -6.39 6.73 12.23
C ARG A 28 -6.32 5.60 11.21
N LEU A 29 -7.07 5.71 10.11
CA LEU A 29 -7.00 4.74 9.03
C LEU A 29 -5.64 4.74 8.31
N ARG A 30 -5.01 5.91 8.14
CA ARG A 30 -3.68 6.02 7.52
C ARG A 30 -2.59 5.30 8.30
N CYS A 31 -2.74 5.18 9.62
CA CYS A 31 -1.88 4.37 10.45
C CYS A 31 -2.00 2.86 10.16
N ILE A 32 -3.06 2.43 9.48
CA ILE A 32 -3.32 1.02 9.13
C ILE A 32 -2.96 0.78 7.66
N ILE A 33 -3.57 1.54 6.75
CA ILE A 33 -3.28 1.53 5.30
C ILE A 33 -3.19 2.98 4.84
N ASN A 34 -2.08 3.31 4.19
CA ASN A 34 -1.76 4.69 3.88
C ASN A 34 -2.63 5.28 2.74
N TYR A 35 -2.87 4.49 1.69
CA TYR A 35 -3.65 4.95 0.53
C TYR A 35 -5.15 4.79 0.79
N ILE A 36 -5.83 5.92 0.92
CA ILE A 36 -7.26 6.00 1.24
C ILE A 36 -8.00 6.82 0.19
N LYS A 37 -9.14 6.30 -0.26
CA LYS A 37 -10.11 7.03 -1.07
C LYS A 37 -11.46 7.08 -0.37
N LEU A 38 -12.01 8.28 -0.28
CA LEU A 38 -13.29 8.55 0.38
C LEU A 38 -14.30 8.95 -0.70
N PHE A 39 -15.50 8.42 -0.60
CA PHE A 39 -16.62 8.71 -1.50
C PHE A 39 -17.88 8.94 -0.68
N ASP A 40 -18.70 9.89 -1.12
CA ASP A 40 -20.07 10.11 -0.61
C ASP A 40 -21.14 9.64 -1.61
N ASN A 41 -20.71 9.25 -2.83
CA ASN A 41 -21.56 8.86 -3.94
C ASN A 41 -21.24 7.44 -4.44
N CYS A 42 -22.26 6.59 -4.54
CA CYS A 42 -22.13 5.21 -5.03
C CYS A 42 -21.56 5.12 -6.45
N ASP A 43 -22.06 5.93 -7.38
CA ASP A 43 -21.70 5.85 -8.80
C ASP A 43 -20.24 6.27 -9.03
N GLU A 44 -19.78 7.32 -8.34
CA GLU A 44 -18.38 7.73 -8.39
C GLU A 44 -17.45 6.68 -7.79
N CYS A 45 -17.84 6.10 -6.65
CA CYS A 45 -17.10 5.01 -6.03
C CYS A 45 -16.98 3.80 -6.97
N LEU A 46 -18.09 3.38 -7.61
CA LEU A 46 -18.11 2.27 -8.56
C LEU A 46 -17.25 2.56 -9.79
N ARG A 47 -17.35 3.76 -10.36
CA ARG A 47 -16.49 4.17 -11.48
C ARG A 47 -15.03 4.05 -11.11
N TYR A 48 -14.63 4.58 -9.94
CA TYR A 48 -13.26 4.49 -9.47
C TYR A 48 -12.78 3.04 -9.32
N ILE A 49 -13.55 2.19 -8.64
CA ILE A 49 -13.22 0.76 -8.46
C ILE A 49 -13.01 0.08 -9.82
N ASN A 50 -13.84 0.37 -10.81
CA ASN A 50 -13.73 -0.20 -12.15
C ASN A 50 -12.53 0.33 -12.97
N THR A 51 -11.93 1.46 -12.57
CA THR A 51 -10.70 1.97 -13.21
C THR A 51 -9.42 1.33 -12.66
N LEU A 52 -9.48 0.63 -11.52
CA LEU A 52 -8.32 0.03 -10.88
C LEU A 52 -7.87 -1.25 -11.60
N GLU A 53 -6.56 -1.52 -11.52
CA GLU A 53 -5.97 -2.76 -12.03
C GLU A 53 -6.41 -3.94 -11.14
N LYS A 54 -6.52 -5.16 -11.72
CA LYS A 54 -7.06 -6.33 -11.01
C LYS A 54 -6.18 -6.83 -9.86
N ASP A 55 -4.90 -6.50 -9.89
CA ASP A 55 -3.91 -6.86 -8.86
C ASP A 55 -3.91 -5.89 -7.66
N GLU A 56 -4.65 -4.80 -7.76
CA GLU A 56 -4.88 -3.90 -6.62
C GLU A 56 -5.71 -4.62 -5.54
N LYS A 57 -5.33 -4.39 -4.28
CA LYS A 57 -5.94 -5.05 -3.12
C LYS A 57 -6.72 -4.04 -2.30
N ILE A 58 -8.03 -4.21 -2.25
CA ILE A 58 -8.96 -3.23 -1.69
C ILE A 58 -9.59 -3.78 -0.41
N PHE A 59 -9.52 -2.97 0.65
CA PHE A 59 -10.33 -3.08 1.85
C PHE A 59 -11.48 -2.09 1.72
N PHE A 60 -12.69 -2.59 1.48
CA PHE A 60 -13.85 -1.76 1.16
C PHE A 60 -14.69 -1.51 2.41
N LEU A 61 -14.79 -0.25 2.84
CA LEU A 61 -15.62 0.19 3.96
C LEU A 61 -16.87 0.85 3.40
N VAL A 62 -18.04 0.49 3.93
CA VAL A 62 -19.31 1.04 3.46
C VAL A 62 -20.25 1.31 4.63
N SER A 63 -20.94 2.45 4.60
CA SER A 63 -21.98 2.76 5.58
C SER A 63 -23.21 1.86 5.37
N GLY A 64 -23.98 1.63 6.43
CA GLY A 64 -25.22 0.86 6.36
C GLY A 64 -26.24 1.40 5.34
N HIS A 65 -26.20 2.70 5.03
CA HIS A 65 -27.10 3.31 4.04
C HIS A 65 -26.84 2.82 2.61
N PHE A 66 -25.56 2.64 2.24
CA PHE A 66 -25.17 2.27 0.89
C PHE A 66 -25.00 0.77 0.67
N CYS A 67 -24.80 0.00 1.76
CA CYS A 67 -24.33 -1.38 1.67
C CYS A 67 -25.21 -2.29 0.80
N GLN A 68 -26.53 -2.20 0.91
CA GLN A 68 -27.45 -3.06 0.13
C GLN A 68 -27.41 -2.78 -1.37
N SER A 69 -27.05 -1.55 -1.78
CA SER A 69 -26.98 -1.15 -3.18
C SER A 69 -25.65 -1.53 -3.84
N ILE A 70 -24.53 -1.29 -3.13
CA ILE A 70 -23.20 -1.41 -3.74
C ILE A 70 -22.59 -2.79 -3.60
N VAL A 71 -22.81 -3.48 -2.48
CA VAL A 71 -22.21 -4.80 -2.19
C VAL A 71 -22.56 -5.86 -3.25
N PRO A 72 -23.83 -5.98 -3.71
CA PRO A 72 -24.16 -6.95 -4.76
C PRO A 72 -23.36 -6.74 -6.05
N THR A 73 -22.92 -5.51 -6.32
CA THR A 73 -22.16 -5.17 -7.53
C THR A 73 -20.67 -5.44 -7.38
N VAL A 74 -20.12 -5.31 -6.16
CA VAL A 74 -18.66 -5.34 -5.96
C VAL A 74 -18.14 -6.61 -5.29
N HIS A 75 -18.99 -7.41 -4.66
CA HIS A 75 -18.56 -8.59 -3.89
C HIS A 75 -17.77 -9.62 -4.69
N ASP A 76 -18.08 -9.79 -5.98
CA ASP A 76 -17.41 -10.78 -6.85
C ASP A 76 -16.05 -10.28 -7.39
N LEU A 77 -15.70 -9.00 -7.21
CA LEU A 77 -14.47 -8.44 -7.76
C LEU A 77 -13.24 -8.97 -7.02
N GLU A 78 -12.30 -9.58 -7.74
CA GLU A 78 -11.06 -10.18 -7.18
C GLU A 78 -10.21 -9.16 -6.40
N GLN A 79 -10.17 -7.92 -6.88
CA GLN A 79 -9.47 -6.80 -6.24
C GLN A 79 -10.01 -6.45 -4.85
N ILE A 80 -11.24 -6.84 -4.50
CA ILE A 80 -11.81 -6.62 -3.16
C ILE A 80 -11.51 -7.83 -2.29
N LEU A 81 -10.68 -7.62 -1.25
CA LEU A 81 -10.35 -8.65 -0.28
C LEU A 81 -11.47 -8.82 0.75
N PHE A 82 -11.87 -7.72 1.37
CA PHE A 82 -12.84 -7.70 2.46
C PHE A 82 -13.77 -6.49 2.35
N ILE A 83 -15.00 -6.68 2.79
CA ILE A 83 -16.03 -5.65 2.86
C ILE A 83 -16.43 -5.46 4.32
N TYR A 84 -16.31 -4.23 4.81
CA TYR A 84 -16.62 -3.82 6.18
C TYR A 84 -17.86 -2.94 6.14
N ILE A 85 -18.87 -3.29 6.95
CA ILE A 85 -20.09 -2.51 7.04
C ILE A 85 -20.12 -1.81 8.38
N PHE A 86 -20.13 -0.49 8.35
CA PHE A 86 -20.25 0.36 9.54
C PHE A 86 -21.68 0.89 9.65
N CYS A 87 -22.39 0.51 10.72
CA CYS A 87 -23.82 0.74 10.84
C CYS A 87 -24.30 0.74 12.30
N ASN A 88 -25.22 1.64 12.64
CA ASN A 88 -25.83 1.71 13.98
C ASN A 88 -26.83 0.56 14.28
N ALA A 89 -27.28 -0.17 13.26
CA ALA A 89 -28.29 -1.22 13.37
C ALA A 89 -27.87 -2.50 12.60
N PRO A 90 -26.79 -3.20 13.03
CA PRO A 90 -26.20 -4.32 12.30
C PRO A 90 -27.14 -5.53 12.20
N LEU A 91 -28.07 -5.67 13.15
CA LEU A 91 -29.06 -6.74 13.18
C LEU A 91 -29.96 -6.76 11.93
N LEU A 92 -30.16 -5.61 11.28
CA LEU A 92 -30.93 -5.51 10.04
C LEU A 92 -30.23 -6.20 8.86
N TYR A 93 -28.91 -6.35 8.95
CA TYR A 93 -28.07 -6.82 7.84
C TYR A 93 -27.43 -8.18 8.11
N ASP A 94 -27.62 -8.77 9.29
CA ASP A 94 -26.94 -10.02 9.69
C ASP A 94 -27.22 -11.16 8.69
N GLU A 95 -28.50 -11.48 8.45
CA GLU A 95 -28.92 -12.53 7.51
C GLU A 95 -28.55 -12.21 6.04
N TRP A 96 -28.63 -10.94 5.65
CA TRP A 96 -28.27 -10.52 4.29
C TRP A 96 -26.76 -10.63 4.05
N SER A 97 -25.94 -10.26 5.04
CA SER A 97 -24.49 -10.24 4.96
C SER A 97 -23.88 -11.65 4.87
N LYS A 98 -24.51 -12.64 5.51
CA LYS A 98 -24.10 -14.05 5.47
C LYS A 98 -24.05 -14.62 4.05
N LYS A 99 -24.75 -14.01 3.10
CA LYS A 99 -24.72 -14.39 1.67
C LYS A 99 -23.37 -14.10 1.01
N TYR A 100 -22.57 -13.21 1.58
CA TYR A 100 -21.33 -12.70 0.99
C TYR A 100 -20.14 -13.10 1.87
N SER A 101 -19.29 -14.00 1.36
CA SER A 101 -18.13 -14.51 2.10
C SER A 101 -17.15 -13.41 2.53
N LYS A 102 -17.01 -12.33 1.75
CA LYS A 102 -16.12 -11.19 2.03
C LYS A 102 -16.59 -10.27 3.17
N ILE A 103 -17.86 -10.39 3.59
CA ILE A 103 -18.44 -9.59 4.69
C ILE A 103 -18.45 -10.38 6.01
N LEU A 104 -18.34 -11.71 5.96
CA LEU A 104 -18.56 -12.57 7.13
C LEU A 104 -17.69 -12.12 8.32
N GLY A 105 -18.35 -11.77 9.44
CA GLY A 105 -17.70 -11.26 10.65
C GLY A 105 -17.22 -9.80 10.59
N ARG A 106 -17.71 -8.99 9.64
CA ARG A 106 -17.28 -7.59 9.41
C ARG A 106 -18.43 -6.57 9.44
N LEU A 107 -19.38 -6.79 10.35
CA LEU A 107 -20.43 -5.83 10.70
C LEU A 107 -20.05 -5.13 12.01
N PHE A 108 -20.01 -3.79 12.02
CA PHE A 108 -19.55 -3.02 13.17
C PHE A 108 -20.49 -1.87 13.51
N THR A 109 -20.71 -1.65 14.81
CA THR A 109 -21.42 -0.47 15.34
C THR A 109 -20.50 0.57 15.94
N ASP A 110 -19.25 0.20 16.22
CA ASP A 110 -18.24 1.07 16.80
C ASP A 110 -16.96 1.05 15.95
N GLN A 111 -16.29 2.20 15.90
CA GLN A 111 -15.09 2.37 15.08
C GLN A 111 -13.89 1.56 15.61
N ASN A 112 -13.79 1.33 16.92
CA ASN A 112 -12.63 0.65 17.50
C ASN A 112 -12.60 -0.82 17.09
N SER A 113 -13.72 -1.53 17.17
CA SER A 113 -13.85 -2.92 16.71
C SER A 113 -13.57 -3.04 15.21
N LEU A 114 -14.04 -2.08 14.41
CA LEU A 114 -13.74 -2.02 12.98
C LEU A 114 -12.23 -1.90 12.74
N TYR A 115 -11.56 -0.95 13.41
CA TYR A 115 -10.12 -0.75 13.24
C TYR A 115 -9.31 -1.96 13.70
N LEU A 116 -9.65 -2.57 14.83
CA LEU A 116 -8.99 -3.78 15.32
C LEU A 116 -9.09 -4.91 14.29
N LYS A 117 -10.30 -5.15 13.76
CA LYS A 117 -10.48 -6.18 12.74
C LYS A 117 -9.72 -5.87 11.45
N LEU A 118 -9.72 -4.62 11.02
CA LEU A 118 -9.00 -4.18 9.84
C LEU A 118 -7.48 -4.41 10.00
N ILE A 119 -6.91 -4.06 11.16
CA ILE A 119 -5.50 -4.33 11.48
C ILE A 119 -5.18 -5.82 11.37
N ASP A 120 -6.02 -6.68 11.95
CA ASP A 120 -5.80 -8.12 11.92
C ASP A 120 -5.90 -8.70 10.50
N ASP A 121 -6.89 -8.26 9.71
CA ASP A 121 -7.05 -8.70 8.34
C ASP A 121 -5.90 -8.24 7.42
N VAL A 122 -5.34 -7.04 7.66
CA VAL A 122 -4.13 -6.56 6.98
C VAL A 122 -2.92 -7.43 7.33
N LYS A 123 -2.73 -7.76 8.61
CA LYS A 123 -1.64 -8.66 9.03
C LYS A 123 -1.74 -10.02 8.36
N ILE A 124 -2.94 -10.62 8.33
CA ILE A 124 -3.19 -11.90 7.67
C ILE A 124 -2.86 -11.80 6.17
N SER A 125 -3.31 -10.72 5.51
CA SER A 125 -3.05 -10.50 4.08
C SER A 125 -1.56 -10.33 3.76
N ASN A 126 -0.79 -9.73 4.68
CA ASN A 126 0.67 -9.64 4.56
C ASN A 126 1.35 -11.00 4.68
N LEU A 127 0.92 -11.84 5.62
CA LEU A 127 1.45 -13.20 5.78
C LEU A 127 1.21 -14.07 4.54
N SER A 128 0.03 -13.97 3.93
CA SER A 128 -0.30 -14.66 2.67
C SER A 128 0.55 -14.16 1.49
N THR A 129 0.93 -12.89 1.49
CA THR A 129 1.80 -12.32 0.44
C THR A 129 3.24 -12.84 0.55
N ILE A 130 3.70 -13.14 1.77
CA ILE A 130 5.03 -13.75 2.02
C ILE A 130 5.06 -15.21 1.57
N THR A 131 3.99 -15.98 1.79
CA THR A 131 3.91 -17.39 1.34
C THR A 131 3.87 -17.51 -0.19
N ILE A 132 3.35 -16.50 -0.90
CA ILE A 132 3.41 -16.45 -2.37
C ILE A 132 4.84 -16.22 -2.88
N PHE A 133 5.75 -15.61 -2.11
CA PHE A 133 7.17 -15.56 -2.50
C PHE A 133 7.81 -16.95 -2.47
N GLU A 134 7.35 -17.86 -1.59
CA GLU A 134 7.78 -19.26 -1.59
C GLU A 134 7.15 -20.03 -2.76
N GLU A 135 5.86 -19.84 -3.08
CA GLU A 135 5.19 -20.56 -4.18
C GLU A 135 5.49 -20.02 -5.59
N LYS A 136 5.79 -18.73 -5.75
CA LYS A 136 6.26 -18.18 -7.04
C LYS A 136 7.64 -18.72 -7.40
N SER A 137 8.44 -19.18 -6.43
CA SER A 137 9.74 -19.83 -6.65
C SER A 137 9.65 -21.21 -7.32
N LEU A 138 8.43 -21.74 -7.55
CA LEU A 138 8.21 -23.07 -8.12
C LEU A 138 7.64 -23.04 -9.54
N LYS A 139 7.62 -21.88 -10.23
CA LYS A 139 7.16 -21.80 -11.64
C LYS A 139 8.26 -21.31 -12.59
N SER A 140 8.87 -22.29 -13.26
CA SER A 140 9.73 -22.20 -14.45
C SER A 140 11.10 -21.51 -14.23
N LEU A 141 12.05 -22.31 -13.75
CA LEU A 141 13.48 -22.01 -13.57
C LEU A 141 14.15 -21.23 -14.73
N THR A 142 13.68 -21.37 -15.97
CA THR A 142 14.22 -20.64 -17.14
C THR A 142 13.80 -19.16 -17.23
N LYS A 143 12.59 -18.81 -16.77
CA LYS A 143 12.11 -17.41 -16.76
C LYS A 143 12.65 -16.66 -15.54
N GLU A 144 12.81 -17.36 -14.43
CA GLU A 144 13.45 -16.85 -13.20
C GLU A 144 14.91 -16.48 -13.43
N ASN A 145 15.67 -17.28 -14.19
CA ASN A 145 17.04 -16.92 -14.57
C ASN A 145 17.09 -15.59 -15.35
N GLY A 146 16.13 -15.35 -16.26
CA GLY A 146 16.04 -14.09 -17.00
C GLY A 146 15.68 -12.89 -16.12
N LEU A 147 14.72 -13.06 -15.20
CA LEU A 147 14.33 -12.03 -14.23
C LEU A 147 15.46 -11.73 -13.24
N PHE A 148 16.12 -12.76 -12.71
CA PHE A 148 17.27 -12.62 -11.83
C PHE A 148 18.40 -11.85 -12.51
N MET A 149 18.77 -12.25 -13.74
CA MET A 149 19.78 -11.54 -14.53
C MET A 149 19.35 -10.10 -14.81
N TRP A 150 18.08 -9.85 -15.10
CA TRP A 150 17.55 -8.49 -15.30
C TRP A 150 17.64 -7.65 -14.02
N PHE A 151 17.23 -8.18 -12.87
CA PHE A 151 17.37 -7.50 -11.57
C PHE A 151 18.83 -7.24 -11.22
N GLN A 152 19.72 -8.20 -11.51
CA GLN A 152 21.15 -8.03 -11.29
C GLN A 152 21.74 -6.95 -12.19
N LEU A 153 21.41 -6.93 -13.48
CA LEU A 153 21.83 -5.88 -14.41
C LEU A 153 21.27 -4.51 -14.03
N LEU A 154 19.99 -4.44 -13.64
CA LEU A 154 19.35 -3.22 -13.17
C LEU A 154 20.06 -2.70 -11.92
N THR A 155 20.28 -3.56 -10.93
CA THR A 155 20.98 -3.22 -9.69
C THR A 155 22.40 -2.75 -9.97
N MET A 156 23.16 -3.47 -10.80
CA MET A 156 24.51 -3.07 -11.21
C MET A 156 24.50 -1.69 -11.90
N THR A 157 23.53 -1.45 -12.79
CA THR A 157 23.39 -0.18 -13.50
C THR A 157 23.09 0.96 -12.51
N LEU A 158 22.14 0.76 -11.59
CA LEU A 158 21.76 1.75 -10.58
C LEU A 158 22.90 2.06 -9.61
N VAL A 159 23.68 1.05 -9.22
CA VAL A 159 24.85 1.20 -8.34
C VAL A 159 25.99 1.93 -9.04
N GLN A 160 26.20 1.66 -10.34
CA GLN A 160 27.23 2.34 -11.14
C GLN A 160 26.87 3.78 -11.50
N MET A 161 25.58 4.13 -11.50
CA MET A 161 25.14 5.51 -11.64
C MET A 161 25.65 6.32 -10.43
N SER A 162 26.36 7.41 -10.70
CA SER A 162 26.79 8.33 -9.64
C SER A 162 25.57 8.86 -8.89
N THR A 163 25.43 8.46 -7.62
CA THR A 163 24.34 8.92 -6.76
C THR A 163 24.75 10.22 -6.07
N THR A 164 24.35 11.35 -6.66
CA THR A 164 24.62 12.69 -6.13
C THR A 164 23.55 13.14 -5.14
N GLN A 165 23.76 14.28 -4.47
CA GLN A 165 22.73 14.91 -3.64
C GLN A 165 21.45 15.21 -4.44
N ASP A 166 21.56 15.47 -5.74
CA ASP A 166 20.41 15.69 -6.62
C ASP A 166 19.51 14.45 -6.70
N SER A 167 20.09 13.25 -6.70
CA SER A 167 19.33 12.00 -6.69
C SER A 167 18.59 11.74 -5.38
N LYS A 168 19.11 12.22 -4.24
CA LYS A 168 18.36 12.23 -2.96
C LYS A 168 17.17 13.18 -3.07
N GLN A 169 17.38 14.37 -3.64
CA GLN A 169 16.34 15.38 -3.80
C GLN A 169 15.22 14.93 -4.75
N ASP A 170 15.55 14.21 -5.83
CA ASP A 170 14.55 13.58 -6.72
C ASP A 170 13.63 12.61 -5.95
N LEU A 171 14.22 11.76 -5.10
CA LEU A 171 13.50 10.82 -4.24
C LEU A 171 12.59 11.57 -3.26
N ILE A 172 13.11 12.58 -2.56
CA ILE A 172 12.32 13.38 -1.61
C ILE A 172 11.13 14.04 -2.32
N LYS A 173 11.38 14.65 -3.49
CA LYS A 173 10.37 15.36 -4.25
C LYS A 173 9.21 14.45 -4.63
N ILE A 174 9.48 13.27 -5.19
CA ILE A 174 8.39 12.35 -5.56
C ILE A 174 7.63 11.83 -4.35
N CYS A 175 8.31 11.60 -3.22
CA CYS A 175 7.64 11.17 -1.99
C CYS A 175 6.72 12.29 -1.45
N ARG A 176 7.18 13.55 -1.45
CA ARG A 176 6.36 14.69 -1.03
C ARG A 176 5.17 14.92 -1.94
N GLU A 177 5.34 14.80 -3.26
CA GLU A 177 4.24 14.89 -4.23
C GLU A 177 3.22 13.76 -4.01
N TYR A 178 3.67 12.55 -3.70
CA TYR A 178 2.78 11.41 -3.45
C TYR A 178 2.01 11.54 -2.13
N TYR A 179 2.67 11.99 -1.06
CA TYR A 179 2.11 12.13 0.29
C TYR A 179 1.71 13.56 0.63
N GLU A 180 1.39 14.39 -0.37
CA GLU A 180 1.13 15.84 -0.18
C GLU A 180 0.05 16.14 0.88
N ASP A 181 -0.90 15.22 1.05
CA ASP A 181 -2.01 15.34 1.99
C ASP A 181 -1.84 14.48 3.24
N ASN A 182 -0.67 13.87 3.47
CA ASN A 182 -0.37 12.94 4.57
C ASN A 182 0.75 13.46 5.50
N ASP A 183 0.37 14.28 6.47
CA ASP A 183 1.25 14.85 7.50
C ASP A 183 2.16 13.83 8.20
N ILE A 184 1.65 12.62 8.48
CA ILE A 184 2.42 11.58 9.19
C ILE A 184 3.62 11.14 8.36
N GLU A 185 3.42 10.91 7.05
CA GLU A 185 4.52 10.52 6.16
C GLU A 185 5.39 11.71 5.79
N LEU A 186 4.83 12.92 5.66
CA LEU A 186 5.63 14.13 5.45
C LEU A 186 6.65 14.35 6.59
N ILE A 187 6.26 14.11 7.84
CA ILE A 187 7.20 14.17 8.98
C ILE A 187 8.33 13.14 8.84
N LYS A 188 8.03 11.90 8.42
CA LYS A 188 9.04 10.87 8.18
C LYS A 188 9.96 11.23 7.01
N ILE A 189 9.43 11.89 5.97
CA ILE A 189 10.21 12.38 4.82
C ILE A 189 11.15 13.50 5.26
N ASP A 190 10.67 14.44 6.08
CA ASP A 190 11.50 15.53 6.62
C ASP A 190 12.62 15.01 7.53
N GLU A 191 12.32 14.00 8.35
CA GLU A 191 13.31 13.28 9.16
C GLU A 191 14.37 12.63 8.27
N PHE A 192 13.97 11.92 7.22
CA PHE A 192 14.91 11.30 6.28
C PHE A 192 15.73 12.35 5.52
N GLU A 193 15.13 13.44 5.06
CA GLU A 193 15.85 14.50 4.36
C GLU A 193 16.96 15.08 5.23
N ARG A 194 16.64 15.37 6.51
CA ARG A 194 17.56 15.99 7.47
C ARG A 194 18.62 15.03 8.01
N ASP A 195 18.21 13.83 8.42
CA ASP A 195 19.03 12.97 9.27
C ASP A 195 19.77 11.86 8.49
N TYR A 196 19.29 11.51 7.28
CA TYR A 196 19.90 10.46 6.48
C TYR A 196 21.27 10.86 5.94
N ASP A 197 22.28 10.09 6.36
CA ASP A 197 23.68 10.22 5.98
C ASP A 197 24.26 8.84 5.63
N LYS A 198 24.76 8.70 4.39
CA LYS A 198 25.36 7.47 3.88
C LYS A 198 26.52 6.96 4.75
N THR A 199 27.27 7.86 5.37
CA THR A 199 28.46 7.50 6.16
C THR A 199 28.11 6.75 7.45
N LYS A 200 26.86 6.87 7.91
CA LYS A 200 26.40 6.26 9.16
C LYS A 200 25.91 4.81 8.99
N LYS A 201 25.93 4.26 7.77
CA LYS A 201 25.45 2.90 7.43
C LYS A 201 24.03 2.60 7.97
N GLN A 202 23.09 3.51 7.71
CA GLN A 202 21.72 3.43 8.25
C GLN A 202 20.68 2.98 7.23
N ALA A 203 21.07 2.61 6.00
CA ALA A 203 20.12 2.31 4.93
C ALA A 203 19.23 1.12 5.29
N ILE A 204 19.81 0.06 5.88
CA ILE A 204 19.04 -1.11 6.33
C ILE A 204 18.04 -0.74 7.43
N TRP A 205 18.44 0.10 8.39
CA TRP A 205 17.53 0.57 9.44
C TRP A 205 16.36 1.37 8.86
N TRP A 206 16.64 2.30 7.95
CA TRP A 206 15.62 3.08 7.25
C TRP A 206 14.70 2.22 6.38
N TYR A 207 15.24 1.17 5.76
CA TYR A 207 14.48 0.22 4.95
C TYR A 207 13.59 -0.71 5.78
N THR A 208 14.03 -1.09 6.98
CA THR A 208 13.29 -2.04 7.84
C THR A 208 12.28 -1.35 8.75
N ARG A 209 12.41 -0.04 8.95
CA ARG A 209 11.42 0.79 9.64
C ARG A 209 10.15 0.96 8.79
N ASP A 210 8.98 0.98 9.43
CA ASP A 210 7.73 1.38 8.77
C ASP A 210 7.81 2.85 8.28
N SER A 211 8.05 3.00 6.99
CA SER A 211 8.21 4.27 6.31
C SER A 211 7.89 4.16 4.83
N PHE A 212 7.71 5.31 4.18
CA PHE A 212 7.60 5.42 2.73
C PHE A 212 8.72 4.69 1.96
N LEU A 213 9.94 4.60 2.51
CA LEU A 213 11.06 3.93 1.84
C LEU A 213 10.77 2.45 1.63
N TYR A 214 10.36 1.76 2.70
CA TYR A 214 10.01 0.35 2.64
C TYR A 214 8.84 0.11 1.68
N ARG A 215 7.73 0.84 1.87
CA ARG A 215 6.47 0.56 1.17
C ARG A 215 6.56 0.86 -0.32
N LEU A 216 6.98 2.08 -0.67
CA LEU A 216 7.01 2.52 -2.07
C LEU A 216 8.08 1.76 -2.87
N LEU A 217 9.25 1.49 -2.29
CA LEU A 217 10.28 0.70 -2.96
C LEU A 217 9.82 -0.73 -3.21
N ASN A 218 9.24 -1.40 -2.21
CA ASN A 218 8.75 -2.77 -2.39
C ASN A 218 7.60 -2.86 -3.40
N LYS A 219 6.67 -1.90 -3.41
CA LYS A 219 5.62 -1.87 -4.44
C LYS A 219 6.23 -1.66 -5.82
N ALA A 220 7.18 -0.72 -5.96
CA ALA A 220 7.84 -0.46 -7.23
C ALA A 220 8.59 -1.69 -7.76
N LEU A 221 9.30 -2.42 -6.90
CA LEU A 221 9.98 -3.68 -7.25
C LEU A 221 9.00 -4.80 -7.63
N ARG A 222 7.87 -4.93 -6.91
CA ARG A 222 6.84 -5.95 -7.23
C ARG A 222 6.09 -5.70 -8.54
N THR A 223 6.00 -4.43 -8.96
CA THR A 223 5.26 -4.00 -10.14
C THR A 223 6.17 -3.62 -11.31
N ASP A 224 7.48 -3.87 -11.19
CA ASP A 224 8.50 -3.48 -12.17
C ASP A 224 8.39 -2.01 -12.60
N ASN A 225 8.05 -1.10 -11.67
CA ASN A 225 7.89 0.31 -11.96
C ASN A 225 9.27 0.99 -12.05
N ILE A 226 9.89 0.88 -13.23
CA ILE A 226 11.26 1.35 -13.50
C ILE A 226 11.43 2.83 -13.18
N ASP A 227 10.42 3.67 -13.46
CA ASP A 227 10.50 5.11 -13.20
C ASP A 227 10.64 5.41 -11.70
N ILE A 228 9.88 4.70 -10.85
CA ILE A 228 9.99 4.84 -9.38
C ILE A 228 11.31 4.23 -8.90
N ILE A 229 11.68 3.04 -9.38
CA ILE A 229 12.95 2.39 -9.03
C ILE A 229 14.14 3.31 -9.34
N PHE A 230 14.14 3.96 -10.50
CA PHE A 230 15.18 4.91 -10.89
C PHE A 230 15.22 6.16 -9.99
N LYS A 231 14.06 6.68 -9.57
CA LYS A 231 14.00 7.78 -8.60
C LYS A 231 14.53 7.35 -7.23
N TYR A 232 14.40 6.08 -6.89
CA TYR A 232 14.92 5.48 -5.66
C TYR A 232 16.40 5.09 -5.73
N ARG A 233 17.10 5.29 -6.87
CA ARG A 233 18.50 4.90 -7.10
C ARG A 233 19.45 5.32 -5.98
N PHE A 234 19.27 6.52 -5.42
CA PHE A 234 20.09 7.03 -4.32
C PHE A 234 20.09 6.08 -3.12
N PHE A 235 18.91 5.63 -2.70
CA PHE A 235 18.71 4.77 -1.54
C PHE A 235 19.01 3.30 -1.86
N ILE A 236 18.61 2.83 -3.05
CA ILE A 236 18.88 1.46 -3.51
C ILE A 236 20.39 1.18 -3.53
N SER A 237 21.20 2.10 -4.06
CA SER A 237 22.65 1.89 -4.15
C SER A 237 23.30 1.79 -2.77
N ASP A 238 22.87 2.60 -1.80
CA ASP A 238 23.39 2.56 -0.44
C ASP A 238 22.90 1.31 0.34
N LEU A 239 21.61 0.96 0.18
CA LEU A 239 21.05 -0.28 0.74
C LEU A 239 21.78 -1.52 0.21
N HIS A 240 22.00 -1.59 -1.11
CA HIS A 240 22.72 -2.70 -1.74
C HIS A 240 24.16 -2.79 -1.22
N GLN A 241 24.87 -1.67 -1.10
CA GLN A 241 26.23 -1.65 -0.57
C GLN A 241 26.27 -2.18 0.87
N GLN A 242 25.36 -1.72 1.74
CA GLN A 242 25.33 -2.18 3.13
C GLN A 242 24.95 -3.65 3.27
N LEU A 243 24.05 -4.17 2.43
CA LEU A 243 23.72 -5.59 2.41
C LEU A 243 24.93 -6.43 1.94
N TYR A 244 25.64 -5.99 0.91
CA TYR A 244 26.85 -6.67 0.43
C TYR A 244 27.93 -6.72 1.53
N GLU A 245 28.19 -5.60 2.20
CA GLU A 245 29.15 -5.53 3.30
C GLU A 245 28.76 -6.43 4.49
N LEU A 246 27.47 -6.64 4.76
CA LEU A 246 27.04 -7.57 5.80
C LEU A 246 27.18 -9.05 5.43
N HIS A 247 27.04 -9.39 4.13
CA HIS A 247 27.15 -10.77 3.67
C HIS A 247 28.60 -11.26 3.51
N GLU A 248 29.55 -10.34 3.29
CA GLU A 248 30.99 -10.64 3.18
C GLU A 248 31.71 -10.68 4.55
N ASN A 249 31.03 -10.33 5.65
CA ASN A 249 31.53 -10.45 7.03
C ASN A 249 31.00 -11.72 7.71
#